data_AF-A0A8S2ZE71-F1
#
_entry.id   AF-A0A8S2ZE71-F1
#
_cell.length_a   1.000
_cell.length_b   1.000
_cell.length_c   1.000
_cell.angle_alpha   90.00
_cell.angle_beta   90.00
_cell.angle_gamma   90.00
#
_symmetry.space_group_name_H-M   'P 1'
#
loop_
_entity.id
_entity.type
_entity.pdbx_description
1 polymer ?
#
loop_
_entity_poly.entity_id
_entity_poly.type
_entity_poly.pdbx_seq_one_letter_code
_entity_poly.pdbx_strand_id
1 'polypeptide(L)'
;VELAAQRAMAQERQQHEWTLEQYRSQQIGEYHRQEQFRQDEHDLDKFLDAYNLTSASIPLLQRKVLSLLRRLGIPHKTLLIQILNDANLLRDNDADLPGRRISLARTNLNGIQLGSKDEIFCPSQYFDQLDLNYATLIGASFDCLSLRNTSFRLANLTYASLTRSDLRDSRFAGAKLHNASFQEAQLDRGDFNLGSLVGANFRQASLINASLSFADATETDFSEAKLDAAVFFDGQLYRANFERANLHKANLESAKLVHTNFYQAKGAENSFQFTNITDAIFRQANVIQSNFYGAEGNRIDFSKAILNGSKFDSVKLEEAIFEDASMTRVSMQMAQLIRSNFRGALLGQSTLSFTTFNESNFSNAILDDSILAAVHLYNTTFENASMNRIELASGKLFNCNFRRASFIEARFAIADLTESDFSESNLNKSIFLLENQLNQVFSISKAILPDGSIGKNKNLIRNGNPACDESMTMNISQWAVPVQGSIIIVPKVNDGNCVFQATTSNITHLIQSVDVSHYVKRMMNADLTYVLLEADIITNNININLRFFNSTDNLIHEGIHNLVVSF
;
A
#
# COMPACT_ATOMS: atom_id res chain seq x y z
N VAL A 1 -9.47 35.07 -4.80
CA VAL A 1 -8.39 34.17 -4.32
C VAL A 1 -7.28 34.97 -3.65
N GLU A 2 -6.68 35.95 -4.33
CA GLU A 2 -5.65 36.85 -3.75
C GLU A 2 -6.11 37.57 -2.46
N LEU A 3 -7.34 38.09 -2.44
CA LEU A 3 -7.91 38.74 -1.25
C LEU A 3 -8.13 37.77 -0.06
N ALA A 4 -8.35 36.48 -0.35
CA ALA A 4 -8.49 35.45 0.68
C ALA A 4 -7.12 35.03 1.24
N ALA A 5 -6.11 34.93 0.37
CA ALA A 5 -4.72 34.69 0.77
C ALA A 5 -4.15 35.84 1.61
N GLN A 6 -4.46 37.10 1.27
CA GLN A 6 -4.05 38.26 2.08
C GLN A 6 -4.74 38.29 3.44
N ARG A 7 -6.00 37.85 3.54
CA ARG A 7 -6.72 37.75 4.83
C ARG A 7 -6.18 36.61 5.70
N ALA A 8 -5.83 35.47 5.11
CA ALA A 8 -5.18 34.36 5.82
C ALA A 8 -3.80 34.77 6.36
N MET A 9 -2.96 35.40 5.54
CA MET A 9 -1.65 35.92 5.97
C MET A 9 -1.73 37.05 7.00
N ALA A 10 -2.84 37.79 7.05
CA ALA A 10 -3.08 38.80 8.09
C ALA A 10 -3.51 38.14 9.42
N GLN A 11 -4.32 37.09 9.36
CA GLN A 11 -4.70 36.30 10.54
C GLN A 11 -3.52 35.53 11.14
N GLU A 12 -2.65 34.94 10.30
CA GLU A 12 -1.42 34.28 10.76
C GLU A 12 -0.46 35.26 11.42
N ARG A 13 -0.30 36.48 10.87
CA ARG A 13 0.53 37.53 11.50
C ARG A 13 -0.02 37.98 12.84
N GLN A 14 -1.34 38.13 12.96
CA GLN A 14 -1.97 38.44 14.25
C GLN A 14 -1.81 37.31 15.27
N GLN A 15 -1.94 36.04 14.85
CA GLN A 15 -1.67 34.90 15.74
C GLN A 15 -0.20 34.82 16.14
N HIS A 16 0.73 35.16 15.25
CA HIS A 16 2.17 35.18 15.54
C HIS A 16 2.58 36.31 16.49
N GLU A 17 2.00 37.51 16.34
CA GLU A 17 2.21 38.62 17.28
C GLU A 17 1.61 38.31 18.66
N TRP A 18 0.42 37.70 18.71
CA TRP A 18 -0.21 37.28 19.97
C TRP A 18 0.61 36.21 20.70
N THR A 19 1.25 35.28 19.96
CA THR A 19 2.14 34.27 20.54
C THR A 19 3.48 34.84 21.01
N LEU A 20 4.03 35.84 20.31
CA LEU A 20 5.22 36.59 20.77
C LEU A 20 4.96 37.41 22.03
N GLU A 21 3.77 37.99 22.18
CA GLU A 21 3.35 38.69 23.41
C GLU A 21 3.13 37.74 24.59
N GLN A 22 2.57 36.55 24.34
CA GLN A 22 2.49 35.48 25.36
C GLN A 22 3.88 35.00 25.79
N TYR A 23 4.81 34.85 24.85
CA TYR A 23 6.21 34.46 25.15
C TYR A 23 6.96 35.53 25.94
N ARG A 24 6.82 36.82 25.59
CA ARG A 24 7.40 37.94 26.36
C ARG A 24 6.80 38.06 27.76
N SER A 25 5.51 37.80 27.90
CA SER A 25 4.83 37.76 29.21
C SER A 25 5.31 36.59 30.08
N GLN A 26 5.64 35.44 29.47
CA GLN A 26 6.25 34.31 30.18
C GLN A 26 7.67 34.60 30.70
N GLN A 27 8.50 35.30 29.92
CA GLN A 27 9.86 35.68 30.35
C GLN A 27 9.87 36.71 31.49
N ILE A 28 8.93 37.67 31.48
CA ILE A 28 8.75 38.62 32.61
C ILE A 28 8.27 37.87 33.87
N GLY A 29 7.46 36.82 33.70
CA GLY A 29 7.07 35.91 34.78
C GLY A 29 8.19 35.00 35.30
N GLU A 30 9.24 34.73 34.53
CA GLU A 30 10.43 33.98 34.98
C GLU A 30 11.36 34.82 35.87
N TYR A 31 11.53 36.10 35.57
CA TYR A 31 12.35 37.01 36.38
C TYR A 31 11.74 37.24 37.78
N HIS A 32 10.42 37.41 37.88
CA HIS A 32 9.72 37.50 39.17
C HIS A 32 9.69 36.17 39.94
N ARG A 33 9.67 35.03 39.26
CA ARG A 33 9.76 33.70 39.90
C ARG A 33 11.13 33.41 40.50
N GLN A 34 12.22 33.95 39.95
CA GLN A 34 13.57 33.80 40.50
C GLN A 34 13.80 34.61 41.80
N GLU A 35 13.12 35.74 41.99
CA GLU A 35 13.15 36.47 43.27
C GLU A 35 12.28 35.80 44.34
N GLN A 36 11.13 35.25 43.95
CA GLN A 36 10.25 34.46 44.83
C GLN A 36 10.92 33.15 45.30
N PHE A 37 11.80 32.58 44.45
CA PHE A 37 12.60 31.38 44.73
C PHE A 37 13.54 31.51 45.95
N ARG A 38 14.15 32.69 46.16
CA ARG A 38 15.01 32.95 47.33
C ARG A 38 14.22 33.08 48.64
N GLN A 39 12.95 33.45 48.52
CA GLN A 39 12.05 33.63 49.66
C GLN A 39 11.42 32.28 50.06
N ASP A 40 11.07 31.44 49.08
CA ASP A 40 10.53 30.09 49.29
C ASP A 40 11.56 29.10 49.87
N GLU A 41 12.86 29.26 49.56
CA GLU A 41 13.95 28.45 50.15
C GLU A 41 14.14 28.77 51.64
N HIS A 42 13.99 30.04 52.02
CA HIS A 42 14.03 30.49 53.42
C HIS A 42 12.77 30.06 54.21
N ASP A 43 11.61 29.98 53.56
CA ASP A 43 10.35 29.57 54.19
C ASP A 43 10.25 28.04 54.35
N LEU A 44 10.94 27.26 53.52
CA LEU A 44 11.01 25.81 53.68
C LEU A 44 11.84 25.40 54.91
N ASP A 45 12.96 26.08 55.17
CA ASP A 45 13.77 25.84 56.37
C ASP A 45 13.01 26.27 57.63
N LYS A 46 12.27 27.39 57.56
CA LYS A 46 11.33 27.80 58.63
C LYS A 46 10.18 26.83 58.84
N PHE A 47 9.63 26.22 57.78
CA PHE A 47 8.56 25.23 57.90
C PHE A 47 9.05 23.94 58.55
N LEU A 48 10.28 23.52 58.25
CA LEU A 48 10.91 22.36 58.88
C LEU A 48 11.24 22.60 60.36
N ASP A 49 11.64 23.83 60.72
CA ASP A 49 11.93 24.24 62.09
C ASP A 49 10.67 24.52 62.93
N ALA A 50 9.63 25.15 62.35
CA ALA A 50 8.42 25.57 63.05
C ALA A 50 7.51 24.40 63.50
N TYR A 51 7.63 23.24 62.86
CA TYR A 51 6.83 22.04 63.20
C TYR A 51 7.57 21.02 64.08
N ASN A 52 8.78 21.34 64.53
CA ASN A 52 9.55 20.58 65.54
C ASN A 52 9.53 19.05 65.32
N LEU A 53 9.69 18.64 64.06
CA LEU A 53 9.53 17.25 63.59
C LEU A 53 10.73 16.39 64.01
N THR A 54 10.82 16.14 65.32
CA THR A 54 11.70 15.13 65.90
C THR A 54 11.06 13.74 65.83
N SER A 55 11.93 12.76 65.65
CA SER A 55 11.68 11.34 65.39
C SER A 55 10.65 10.67 66.32
N ALA A 56 9.48 10.26 65.81
CA ALA A 56 8.70 9.20 66.46
C ALA A 56 7.65 8.47 65.61
N SER A 57 7.17 8.97 64.46
CA SER A 57 5.99 8.34 63.84
C SER A 57 5.91 8.32 62.31
N ILE A 58 6.99 8.54 61.55
CA ILE A 58 6.99 8.31 60.08
C ILE A 58 8.31 7.71 59.54
N PRO A 59 8.76 6.51 59.96
CA PRO A 59 10.07 6.00 59.51
C PRO A 59 10.08 5.38 58.09
N LEU A 60 8.95 4.85 57.60
CA LEU A 60 8.93 4.11 56.33
C LEU A 60 8.69 5.02 55.11
N LEU A 61 7.85 6.05 55.26
CA LEU A 61 7.54 7.01 54.21
C LEU A 61 8.67 8.04 54.03
N GLN A 62 9.22 8.58 55.12
CA GLN A 62 10.33 9.55 55.06
C GLN A 62 11.59 8.93 54.46
N ARG A 63 11.97 7.70 54.81
CA ARG A 63 13.17 7.07 54.21
C ARG A 63 13.00 6.80 52.72
N LYS A 64 11.80 6.41 52.26
CA LYS A 64 11.53 6.17 50.84
C LYS A 64 11.51 7.48 50.05
N VAL A 65 10.80 8.50 50.54
CA VAL A 65 10.69 9.82 49.90
C VAL A 65 12.03 10.58 49.92
N LEU A 66 12.78 10.56 51.03
CA LEU A 66 14.14 11.14 51.06
C LEU A 66 15.15 10.35 50.23
N SER A 67 15.01 9.02 50.07
CA SER A 67 15.88 8.25 49.17
C SER A 67 15.55 8.51 47.70
N LEU A 68 14.27 8.71 47.36
CA LEU A 68 13.83 9.14 46.04
C LEU A 68 14.34 10.54 45.75
N LEU A 69 14.12 11.51 46.65
CA LEU A 69 14.63 12.88 46.55
C LEU A 69 16.16 12.94 46.38
N ARG A 70 16.93 12.16 47.15
CA ARG A 70 18.40 12.09 47.02
C ARG A 70 18.89 11.42 45.75
N ARG A 71 18.11 10.51 45.17
CA ARG A 71 18.48 9.82 43.92
C ARG A 71 17.92 10.52 42.66
N LEU A 72 16.91 11.39 42.80
CA LEU A 72 16.20 12.07 41.71
C LEU A 72 16.87 13.35 41.22
N GLY A 73 17.65 14.07 42.05
CA GLY A 73 18.39 15.27 41.59
C GLY A 73 17.52 16.39 40.99
N ILE A 74 16.20 16.41 41.25
CA ILE A 74 15.26 17.39 40.68
C ILE A 74 15.23 18.66 41.55
N PRO A 75 15.44 19.87 40.99
CA PRO A 75 15.46 21.13 41.74
C PRO A 75 14.08 21.64 42.20
N HIS A 76 12.97 21.06 41.73
CA HIS A 76 11.62 21.52 42.08
C HIS A 76 10.94 20.65 43.15
N LYS A 77 11.14 20.99 44.43
CA LYS A 77 10.41 20.43 45.59
C LYS A 77 8.90 20.63 45.51
N THR A 78 8.45 21.74 44.93
CA THR A 78 7.01 22.10 44.80
C THR A 78 6.27 21.18 43.84
N LEU A 79 6.92 20.78 42.73
CA LEU A 79 6.36 19.88 41.73
C LEU A 79 6.20 18.46 42.28
N LEU A 80 7.15 17.99 43.12
CA LEU A 80 7.05 16.69 43.76
C LEU A 80 5.94 16.65 44.82
N ILE A 81 5.75 17.72 45.60
CA ILE A 81 4.68 17.81 46.61
C ILE A 81 3.30 17.91 45.94
N GLN A 82 3.17 18.62 44.82
CA GLN A 82 1.94 18.63 44.01
C GLN A 82 1.67 17.27 43.34
N ILE A 83 2.68 16.61 42.76
CA ILE A 83 2.55 15.26 42.20
C ILE A 83 2.13 14.25 43.27
N LEU A 84 2.67 14.33 44.49
CA LEU A 84 2.32 13.44 45.60
C LEU A 84 0.95 13.73 46.22
N ASN A 85 0.51 15.00 46.24
CA ASN A 85 -0.80 15.41 46.75
C ASN A 85 -1.94 15.14 45.75
N ASP A 86 -1.73 15.41 44.46
CA ASP A 86 -2.76 15.24 43.42
C ASP A 86 -2.91 13.77 42.98
N ALA A 87 -1.89 12.93 43.16
CA ALA A 87 -1.92 11.49 42.85
C ALA A 87 -2.55 10.60 43.95
N ASN A 88 -3.05 11.17 45.05
CA ASN A 88 -3.74 10.44 46.12
C ASN A 88 -2.93 9.28 46.76
N LEU A 89 -1.59 9.34 46.70
CA LEU A 89 -0.67 8.29 47.18
C LEU A 89 -0.56 8.17 48.72
N LEU A 90 -1.40 8.90 49.47
CA LEU A 90 -1.49 8.86 50.94
C LEU A 90 -2.63 7.98 51.49
N ARG A 91 -3.42 7.35 50.62
CA ARG A 91 -4.41 6.33 51.03
C ARG A 91 -4.25 5.08 50.18
N ASP A 92 -3.33 4.22 50.59
CA ASP A 92 -3.69 2.85 50.96
C ASP A 92 -2.48 2.15 51.57
N ASN A 93 -2.72 1.59 52.76
CA ASN A 93 -1.80 0.72 53.45
C ASN A 93 -1.59 -0.52 52.59
N ASP A 94 -0.39 -0.72 52.05
CA ASP A 94 0.17 -2.05 51.86
C ASP A 94 1.69 -1.94 51.68
N ALA A 95 2.38 -2.41 52.71
CA ALA A 95 3.80 -2.65 52.70
C ALA A 95 4.06 -4.02 52.05
N ASP A 96 4.25 -4.04 50.73
CA ASP A 96 5.15 -4.97 50.02
C ASP A 96 5.10 -4.74 48.50
N LEU A 97 6.18 -5.16 47.82
CA LEU A 97 6.34 -5.45 46.38
C LEU A 97 7.29 -4.52 45.57
N PRO A 98 8.44 -5.04 45.10
CA PRO A 98 9.20 -4.46 44.00
C PRO A 98 8.43 -4.65 42.68
N GLY A 99 8.29 -3.58 41.87
CA GLY A 99 7.61 -3.62 40.57
C GLY A 99 6.31 -2.81 40.44
N ARG A 100 5.99 -1.92 41.39
CA ARG A 100 4.77 -1.08 41.30
C ARG A 100 5.02 0.17 40.46
N ARG A 101 4.29 0.28 39.33
CA ARG A 101 4.22 1.45 38.43
C ARG A 101 3.69 2.67 39.19
N ILE A 102 4.29 3.84 38.99
CA ILE A 102 3.76 5.11 39.53
C ILE A 102 2.57 5.52 38.66
N SER A 103 1.39 5.61 39.27
CA SER A 103 0.16 6.03 38.57
C SER A 103 -0.16 7.50 38.86
N LEU A 104 -0.27 8.25 37.77
CA LEU A 104 -0.76 9.61 37.63
C LEU A 104 -1.98 9.59 36.70
N ALA A 105 -2.76 8.51 36.73
CA ALA A 105 -3.92 8.38 35.88
C ALA A 105 -4.97 9.44 36.28
N ARG A 106 -5.65 10.03 35.28
CA ARG A 106 -6.71 11.05 35.45
C ARG A 106 -6.26 12.36 36.09
N THR A 107 -4.95 12.58 36.28
CA THR A 107 -4.45 13.85 36.84
C THR A 107 -4.40 14.95 35.78
N ASN A 108 -4.51 16.20 36.21
CA ASN A 108 -4.28 17.36 35.35
C ASN A 108 -2.84 17.86 35.52
N LEU A 109 -2.03 17.68 34.47
CA LEU A 109 -0.64 18.10 34.40
C LEU A 109 -0.41 18.97 33.14
N ASN A 110 -1.42 19.75 32.75
CA ASN A 110 -1.31 20.66 31.61
C ASN A 110 -0.10 21.61 31.78
N GLY A 111 0.66 21.81 30.71
CA GLY A 111 1.80 22.72 30.67
C GLY A 111 3.01 22.28 31.52
N ILE A 112 2.96 21.13 32.18
CA ILE A 112 4.08 20.65 33.00
C ILE A 112 5.35 20.54 32.15
N GLN A 113 6.48 21.01 32.68
CA GLN A 113 7.78 20.94 32.02
C GLN A 113 8.64 19.96 32.80
N LEU A 114 8.78 18.73 32.29
CA LEU A 114 9.59 17.68 32.92
C LEU A 114 10.90 17.39 32.17
N GLY A 115 11.01 17.89 30.93
CA GLY A 115 12.22 17.79 30.10
C GLY A 115 12.61 19.15 29.52
N SER A 116 13.86 19.26 29.06
CA SER A 116 14.37 20.46 28.38
C SER A 116 15.04 20.08 27.06
N LYS A 117 15.00 21.00 26.08
CA LYS A 117 15.70 20.84 24.79
C LYS A 117 17.22 20.92 24.91
N ASP A 118 17.70 21.45 26.04
CA ASP A 118 19.11 21.79 26.29
C ASP A 118 19.85 20.71 27.12
N GLU A 119 19.12 19.76 27.72
CA GLU A 119 19.72 18.70 28.52
C GLU A 119 19.89 17.40 27.71
N ILE A 120 21.15 16.97 27.61
CA ILE A 120 21.51 15.67 27.05
C ILE A 120 21.09 14.60 28.06
N PHE A 121 20.03 13.87 27.72
CA PHE A 121 19.70 12.55 28.23
C PHE A 121 19.76 12.46 29.78
N CYS A 122 18.67 12.82 30.47
CA CYS A 122 18.55 12.55 31.90
C CYS A 122 18.71 11.04 32.14
N PRO A 123 19.83 10.55 32.70
CA PRO A 123 20.13 9.14 32.75
C PRO A 123 19.50 8.58 34.01
N SER A 124 18.17 8.43 34.04
CA SER A 124 17.54 7.71 35.13
C SER A 124 16.15 7.19 34.78
N GLN A 125 15.93 5.93 35.15
CA GLN A 125 14.77 5.07 34.92
C GLN A 125 13.46 5.57 35.60
N TYR A 126 13.36 6.84 35.99
CA TYR A 126 12.30 7.30 36.89
C TYR A 126 10.94 7.49 36.24
N PHE A 127 10.91 7.84 34.95
CA PHE A 127 9.65 8.06 34.22
C PHE A 127 9.29 6.89 33.30
N ASP A 128 10.10 5.82 33.29
CA ASP A 128 9.71 4.56 32.66
C ASP A 128 8.55 3.93 33.44
N GLN A 129 7.65 3.26 32.71
CA GLN A 129 6.51 2.52 33.26
C GLN A 129 5.50 3.38 34.03
N LEU A 130 5.47 4.69 33.79
CA LEU A 130 4.43 5.55 34.36
C LEU A 130 3.05 5.14 33.84
N ASP A 131 2.04 5.32 34.68
CA ASP A 131 0.64 5.23 34.28
C ASP A 131 0.03 6.64 34.25
N LEU A 132 -0.03 7.23 33.05
CA LEU A 132 -0.65 8.52 32.73
C LEU A 132 -2.00 8.33 32.03
N ASN A 133 -2.65 7.19 32.20
CA ASN A 133 -3.91 6.92 31.53
C ASN A 133 -4.96 7.98 31.90
N TYR A 134 -5.75 8.45 30.91
CA TYR A 134 -6.77 9.49 31.12
C TYR A 134 -6.26 10.84 31.65
N ALA A 135 -4.96 11.05 31.78
CA ALA A 135 -4.41 12.32 32.26
C ALA A 135 -4.65 13.45 31.24
N THR A 136 -4.74 14.69 31.71
CA THR A 136 -4.70 15.87 30.84
C THR A 136 -3.30 16.48 30.87
N LEU A 137 -2.63 16.46 29.73
CA LEU A 137 -1.23 16.82 29.51
C LEU A 137 -1.11 17.87 28.38
N ILE A 138 -2.12 18.73 28.26
CA ILE A 138 -2.18 19.71 27.16
C ILE A 138 -0.98 20.66 27.28
N GLY A 139 -0.18 20.77 26.22
CA GLY A 139 1.03 21.60 26.20
C GLY A 139 2.15 21.16 27.15
N ALA A 140 2.07 19.94 27.71
CA ALA A 140 3.13 19.40 28.56
C ALA A 140 4.41 19.11 27.75
N SER A 141 5.58 19.27 28.36
CA SER A 141 6.87 18.93 27.78
C SER A 141 7.50 17.75 28.53
N PHE A 142 7.81 16.72 27.75
CA PHE A 142 8.53 15.52 28.14
C PHE A 142 9.77 15.31 27.25
N ASP A 143 10.27 16.37 26.63
CA ASP A 143 11.40 16.33 25.69
C ASP A 143 12.62 15.64 26.32
N CYS A 144 13.32 14.84 25.53
CA CYS A 144 14.55 14.15 25.92
C CYS A 144 14.43 13.19 27.12
N LEU A 145 13.21 12.83 27.57
CA LEU A 145 13.00 11.91 28.68
C LEU A 145 12.97 10.43 28.26
N SER A 146 13.39 9.55 29.17
CA SER A 146 13.06 8.13 29.09
C SER A 146 11.68 7.89 29.71
N LEU A 147 10.75 7.45 28.88
CA LEU A 147 9.35 7.17 29.18
C LEU A 147 8.98 5.79 28.62
N ARG A 148 9.89 4.82 28.69
CA ARG A 148 9.68 3.48 28.13
C ARG A 148 8.58 2.76 28.88
N ASN A 149 7.78 1.96 28.18
CA ASN A 149 6.67 1.20 28.77
C ASN A 149 5.62 2.07 29.49
N THR A 150 5.59 3.37 29.23
CA THR A 150 4.66 4.31 29.86
C THR A 150 3.30 4.24 29.18
N SER A 151 2.24 4.36 29.98
CA SER A 151 0.85 4.24 29.52
C SER A 151 0.20 5.62 29.48
N PHE A 152 -0.12 6.09 28.27
CA PHE A 152 -0.85 7.32 27.96
C PHE A 152 -2.26 7.02 27.41
N ARG A 153 -2.84 5.85 27.70
CA ARG A 153 -4.11 5.43 27.09
C ARG A 153 -5.21 6.43 27.44
N LEU A 154 -5.96 6.86 26.43
CA LEU A 154 -7.05 7.83 26.57
C LEU A 154 -6.62 9.17 27.22
N ALA A 155 -5.32 9.46 27.30
CA ALA A 155 -4.81 10.73 27.80
C ALA A 155 -4.98 11.84 26.74
N ASN A 156 -5.00 13.09 27.19
CA ASN A 156 -5.02 14.25 26.32
C ASN A 156 -3.65 14.92 26.28
N LEU A 157 -2.91 14.70 25.20
CA LEU A 157 -1.59 15.23 24.89
C LEU A 157 -1.62 16.29 23.78
N THR A 158 -2.76 16.95 23.56
CA THR A 158 -2.87 18.02 22.55
C THR A 158 -1.79 19.09 22.79
N TYR A 159 -1.01 19.42 21.76
CA TYR A 159 0.16 20.31 21.81
C TYR A 159 1.31 19.88 22.75
N ALA A 160 1.30 18.65 23.28
CA ALA A 160 2.41 18.17 24.10
C ALA A 160 3.67 17.96 23.25
N SER A 161 4.84 18.14 23.86
CA SER A 161 6.13 17.87 23.24
C SER A 161 6.79 16.68 23.90
N LEU A 162 7.17 15.69 23.10
CA LEU A 162 7.92 14.49 23.46
C LEU A 162 9.09 14.30 22.49
N THR A 163 9.69 15.42 22.10
CA THR A 163 10.75 15.50 21.10
C THR A 163 12.00 14.80 21.64
N ARG A 164 12.62 13.92 20.82
CA ARG A 164 13.80 13.12 21.19
C ARG A 164 13.62 12.21 22.41
N SER A 165 12.40 11.99 22.86
CA SER A 165 12.11 11.14 24.03
C SER A 165 12.20 9.65 23.66
N ASP A 166 12.55 8.81 24.63
CA ASP A 166 12.57 7.36 24.50
C ASP A 166 11.25 6.77 25.04
N LEU A 167 10.36 6.43 24.12
CA LEU A 167 8.97 5.99 24.35
C LEU A 167 8.74 4.57 23.85
N ARG A 168 9.80 3.76 23.75
CA ARG A 168 9.68 2.37 23.30
C ARG A 168 8.73 1.60 24.22
N ASP A 169 7.90 0.76 23.60
CA ASP A 169 6.88 -0.06 24.27
C ASP A 169 5.79 0.74 25.01
N SER A 170 5.66 2.04 24.74
CA SER A 170 4.65 2.91 25.35
C SER A 170 3.28 2.78 24.69
N ARG A 171 2.21 3.02 25.45
CA ARG A 171 0.82 2.82 25.01
C ARG A 171 0.05 4.13 24.95
N PHE A 172 -0.31 4.55 23.76
CA PHE A 172 -1.10 5.73 23.41
C PHE A 172 -2.52 5.39 22.93
N ALA A 173 -2.99 4.15 23.09
CA ALA A 173 -4.28 3.73 22.56
C ALA A 173 -5.43 4.67 23.00
N GLY A 174 -6.16 5.21 22.02
CA GLY A 174 -7.23 6.18 22.23
C GLY A 174 -6.81 7.57 22.72
N ALA A 175 -5.51 7.88 22.81
CA ALA A 175 -5.03 9.19 23.23
C ALA A 175 -5.36 10.30 22.22
N LYS A 176 -5.53 11.53 22.71
CA LYS A 176 -5.62 12.73 21.88
C LYS A 176 -4.23 13.33 21.74
N LEU A 177 -3.71 13.38 20.53
CA LEU A 177 -2.33 13.75 20.18
C LEU A 177 -2.32 14.90 19.16
N HIS A 178 -3.38 15.71 19.12
CA HIS A 178 -3.53 16.76 18.12
C HIS A 178 -2.36 17.73 18.22
N ASN A 179 -1.65 17.95 17.11
CA ASN A 179 -0.48 18.82 17.05
C ASN A 179 0.60 18.52 18.12
N ALA A 180 0.68 17.27 18.61
CA ALA A 180 1.75 16.85 19.51
C ALA A 180 3.06 16.63 18.73
N SER A 181 4.20 16.93 19.35
CA SER A 181 5.52 16.72 18.75
C SER A 181 6.17 15.45 19.28
N PHE A 182 6.54 14.56 18.37
CA PHE A 182 7.35 13.36 18.57
C PHE A 182 8.60 13.37 17.68
N GLN A 183 9.02 14.56 17.22
CA GLN A 183 10.18 14.70 16.35
C GLN A 183 11.40 13.98 16.95
N GLU A 184 12.08 13.16 16.14
CA GLU A 184 13.25 12.36 16.53
C GLU A 184 13.02 11.37 17.71
N ALA A 185 11.78 11.16 18.17
CA ALA A 185 11.47 10.26 19.30
C ALA A 185 11.68 8.78 18.95
N GLN A 186 11.97 7.96 19.96
CA GLN A 186 12.07 6.50 19.82
C GLN A 186 10.77 5.86 20.30
N LEU A 187 9.94 5.37 19.38
CA LEU A 187 8.58 4.88 19.58
C LEU A 187 8.40 3.42 19.10
N ASP A 188 9.51 2.68 18.96
CA ASP A 188 9.44 1.28 18.53
C ASP A 188 8.50 0.48 19.43
N ARG A 189 7.64 -0.35 18.81
CA ARG A 189 6.58 -1.13 19.46
C ARG A 189 5.56 -0.29 20.26
N GLY A 190 5.43 1.00 19.93
CA GLY A 190 4.39 1.86 20.50
C GLY A 190 2.99 1.47 20.02
N ASP A 191 1.99 1.61 20.90
CA ASP A 191 0.58 1.31 20.60
C ASP A 191 -0.24 2.61 20.52
N PHE A 192 -0.50 3.10 19.32
CA PHE A 192 -1.31 4.27 19.00
C PHE A 192 -2.72 3.92 18.51
N ASN A 193 -3.17 2.67 18.66
CA ASN A 193 -4.44 2.22 18.12
C ASN A 193 -5.61 3.11 18.59
N LEU A 194 -6.54 3.44 17.69
CA LEU A 194 -7.69 4.31 17.96
C LEU A 194 -7.33 5.74 18.45
N GLY A 195 -6.04 6.12 18.40
CA GLY A 195 -5.59 7.46 18.78
C GLY A 195 -5.99 8.51 17.75
N SER A 196 -6.05 9.77 18.17
CA SER A 196 -6.25 10.91 17.27
C SER A 196 -4.98 11.73 17.20
N LEU A 197 -4.22 11.55 16.13
CA LEU A 197 -2.91 12.13 15.83
C LEU A 197 -2.99 13.30 14.86
N VAL A 198 -4.16 13.94 14.70
CA VAL A 198 -4.36 15.00 13.72
C VAL A 198 -3.31 16.10 13.84
N GLY A 199 -2.56 16.34 12.75
CA GLY A 199 -1.48 17.33 12.71
C GLY A 199 -0.26 17.02 13.59
N ALA A 200 -0.14 15.81 14.15
CA ALA A 200 1.02 15.43 14.96
C ALA A 200 2.30 15.35 14.11
N ASN A 201 3.44 15.55 14.76
CA ASN A 201 4.75 15.57 14.11
C ASN A 201 5.61 14.39 14.56
N PHE A 202 5.78 13.39 13.70
CA PHE A 202 6.67 12.23 13.86
C PHE A 202 7.91 12.31 12.97
N ARG A 203 8.28 13.50 12.50
CA ARG A 203 9.42 13.69 11.61
C ARG A 203 10.68 13.08 12.22
N GLN A 204 11.36 12.22 11.44
CA GLN A 204 12.57 11.49 11.85
C GLN A 204 12.41 10.58 13.08
N ALA A 205 11.18 10.32 13.55
CA ALA A 205 10.95 9.41 14.66
C ALA A 205 11.16 7.93 14.25
N SER A 206 11.44 7.07 15.22
CA SER A 206 11.48 5.62 15.02
C SER A 206 10.18 5.00 15.53
N LEU A 207 9.40 4.36 14.67
CA LEU A 207 8.13 3.71 14.95
C LEU A 207 8.17 2.24 14.51
N ILE A 208 9.31 1.57 14.66
CA ILE A 208 9.52 0.22 14.17
C ILE A 208 8.59 -0.74 14.94
N ASN A 209 7.80 -1.54 14.22
CA ASN A 209 6.74 -2.40 14.78
C ASN A 209 5.67 -1.64 15.62
N ALA A 210 5.48 -0.34 15.41
CA ALA A 210 4.41 0.39 16.09
C ALA A 210 3.03 0.05 15.48
N SER A 211 1.99 0.12 16.30
CA SER A 211 0.60 -0.12 15.89
C SER A 211 -0.18 1.19 15.91
N LEU A 212 -0.72 1.59 14.77
CA LEU A 212 -1.54 2.79 14.53
C LEU A 212 -2.88 2.40 13.88
N SER A 213 -3.35 1.17 14.11
CA SER A 213 -4.59 0.66 13.54
C SER A 213 -5.79 1.47 14.02
N PHE A 214 -6.71 1.77 13.10
CA PHE A 214 -7.92 2.57 13.34
C PHE A 214 -7.66 3.99 13.87
N ALA A 215 -6.41 4.46 13.82
CA ALA A 215 -6.05 5.77 14.30
C ALA A 215 -6.43 6.86 13.28
N ASP A 216 -6.74 8.05 13.76
CA ASP A 216 -6.88 9.24 12.91
C ASP A 216 -5.55 9.99 12.85
N ALA A 217 -4.80 9.76 11.79
CA ALA A 217 -3.52 10.40 11.48
C ALA A 217 -3.65 11.38 10.29
N THR A 218 -4.79 12.05 10.19
CA THR A 218 -5.02 13.13 9.23
C THR A 218 -3.97 14.24 9.40
N GLU A 219 -3.37 14.70 8.30
CA GLU A 219 -2.35 15.76 8.26
C GLU A 219 -1.13 15.50 9.18
N THR A 220 -0.87 14.24 9.54
CA THR A 220 0.27 13.85 10.37
C THR A 220 1.57 13.83 9.55
N ASP A 221 2.65 14.35 10.11
CA ASP A 221 3.97 14.34 9.47
C ASP A 221 4.81 13.14 9.93
N PHE A 222 4.96 12.14 9.06
CA PHE A 222 5.87 11.00 9.21
C PHE A 222 7.13 11.14 8.33
N SER A 223 7.47 12.35 7.86
CA SER A 223 8.59 12.54 6.95
C SER A 223 9.90 12.05 7.58
N GLU A 224 10.68 11.30 6.80
CA GLU A 224 11.96 10.68 7.20
C GLU A 224 11.85 9.72 8.41
N ALA A 225 10.65 9.33 8.83
CA ALA A 225 10.45 8.39 9.93
C ALA A 225 10.86 6.95 9.55
N LYS A 226 11.22 6.15 10.56
CA LYS A 226 11.42 4.70 10.43
C LYS A 226 10.14 3.98 10.81
N LEU A 227 9.47 3.38 9.84
CA LEU A 227 8.16 2.73 9.96
C LEU A 227 8.24 1.25 9.58
N ASP A 228 9.42 0.64 9.71
CA ASP A 228 9.62 -0.78 9.42
C ASP A 228 8.60 -1.62 10.21
N ALA A 229 7.79 -2.41 9.50
CA ALA A 229 6.71 -3.22 10.03
C ALA A 229 5.67 -2.47 10.90
N ALA A 230 5.51 -1.16 10.72
CA ALA A 230 4.45 -0.38 11.35
C ALA A 230 3.08 -0.76 10.76
N VAL A 231 2.03 -0.75 11.59
CA VAL A 231 0.68 -1.16 11.20
C VAL A 231 -0.26 0.05 11.22
N PHE A 232 -0.86 0.38 10.09
CA PHE A 232 -1.83 1.45 9.88
C PHE A 232 -3.19 0.90 9.43
N PHE A 233 -3.49 -0.36 9.76
CA PHE A 233 -4.70 -1.05 9.32
C PHE A 233 -5.97 -0.23 9.61
N ASP A 234 -6.76 0.04 8.57
CA ASP A 234 -8.01 0.83 8.64
C ASP A 234 -7.84 2.22 9.30
N GLY A 235 -6.63 2.80 9.21
CA GLY A 235 -6.32 4.14 9.70
C GLY A 235 -6.80 5.25 8.75
N GLN A 236 -7.10 6.42 9.30
CA GLN A 236 -7.38 7.62 8.52
C GLN A 236 -6.09 8.41 8.32
N LEU A 237 -5.60 8.50 7.09
CA LEU A 237 -4.30 9.08 6.75
C LEU A 237 -4.45 10.20 5.70
N TYR A 238 -5.60 10.88 5.69
CA TYR A 238 -5.86 11.99 4.77
C TYR A 238 -4.73 13.02 4.86
N ARG A 239 -4.08 13.33 3.74
CA ARG A 239 -2.98 14.32 3.67
C ARG A 239 -1.79 14.03 4.60
N ALA A 240 -1.61 12.79 5.05
CA ALA A 240 -0.43 12.42 5.81
C ALA A 240 0.84 12.54 4.95
N ASN A 241 1.98 12.84 5.59
CA ASN A 241 3.25 12.98 4.91
C ASN A 241 4.22 11.85 5.26
N PHE A 242 4.48 10.95 4.32
CA PHE A 242 5.49 9.88 4.39
C PHE A 242 6.72 10.17 3.53
N GLU A 243 6.98 11.43 3.18
CA GLU A 243 8.15 11.80 2.38
C GLU A 243 9.43 11.19 2.96
N ARG A 244 10.16 10.44 2.14
CA ARG A 244 11.43 9.77 2.50
C ARG A 244 11.36 8.81 3.70
N ALA A 245 10.16 8.44 4.16
CA ALA A 245 9.99 7.49 5.25
C ALA A 245 10.45 6.09 4.83
N ASN A 246 10.90 5.27 5.79
CA ASN A 246 11.17 3.86 5.58
C ASN A 246 9.96 3.02 5.98
N LEU A 247 9.25 2.48 5.01
CA LEU A 247 8.02 1.71 5.19
C LEU A 247 8.23 0.21 5.11
N HIS A 248 9.46 -0.33 5.03
CA HIS A 248 9.67 -1.77 4.79
C HIS A 248 8.75 -2.68 5.64
N LYS A 249 7.92 -3.50 4.99
CA LYS A 249 6.90 -4.38 5.60
C LYS A 249 5.78 -3.66 6.35
N ALA A 250 5.58 -2.37 6.16
CA ALA A 250 4.47 -1.64 6.75
C ALA A 250 3.14 -2.15 6.18
N ASN A 251 2.15 -2.22 7.07
CA ASN A 251 0.80 -2.64 6.71
C ASN A 251 -0.14 -1.44 6.69
N LEU A 252 -0.52 -0.96 5.50
CA LEU A 252 -1.50 0.11 5.29
C LEU A 252 -2.82 -0.44 4.72
N GLU A 253 -3.10 -1.74 4.88
CA GLU A 253 -4.33 -2.35 4.37
C GLU A 253 -5.59 -1.63 4.87
N SER A 254 -6.53 -1.40 3.95
CA SER A 254 -7.79 -0.66 4.16
C SER A 254 -7.63 0.79 4.63
N ALA A 255 -6.41 1.32 4.71
CA ALA A 255 -6.19 2.69 5.14
C ALA A 255 -6.70 3.72 4.11
N LYS A 256 -7.12 4.89 4.60
CA LYS A 256 -7.61 6.00 3.77
C LYS A 256 -6.46 6.95 3.46
N LEU A 257 -5.90 6.84 2.26
CA LEU A 257 -4.65 7.51 1.85
C LEU A 257 -4.87 8.68 0.88
N VAL A 258 -6.05 9.29 0.88
CA VAL A 258 -6.35 10.39 -0.05
C VAL A 258 -5.42 11.59 0.20
N HIS A 259 -4.82 12.12 -0.87
CA HIS A 259 -3.81 13.19 -0.85
C HIS A 259 -2.54 12.88 -0.03
N THR A 260 -2.22 11.62 0.20
CA THR A 260 -1.04 11.23 0.99
C THR A 260 0.25 11.37 0.18
N ASN A 261 1.30 11.90 0.81
CA ASN A 261 2.60 12.07 0.19
C ASN A 261 3.55 10.91 0.51
N PHE A 262 3.91 10.09 -0.47
CA PHE A 262 4.94 9.04 -0.40
C PHE A 262 6.19 9.41 -1.22
N TYR A 263 6.43 10.69 -1.53
CA TYR A 263 7.57 11.13 -2.33
C TYR A 263 8.89 10.58 -1.76
N GLN A 264 9.65 9.86 -2.61
CA GLN A 264 10.92 9.21 -2.23
C GLN A 264 10.84 8.28 -1.01
N ALA A 265 9.65 7.84 -0.60
CA ALA A 265 9.50 6.82 0.43
C ALA A 265 10.18 5.52 -0.03
N LYS A 266 10.71 4.75 0.91
CA LYS A 266 11.45 3.52 0.63
C LYS A 266 10.89 2.35 1.44
N GLY A 267 10.94 1.15 0.88
CA GLY A 267 10.50 -0.06 1.57
C GLY A 267 10.28 -1.18 0.58
N ALA A 268 10.19 -2.41 1.09
CA ALA A 268 9.78 -3.56 0.29
C ALA A 268 8.64 -4.26 1.02
N GLU A 269 7.85 -5.04 0.28
CA GLU A 269 6.81 -5.90 0.86
C GLU A 269 5.74 -5.12 1.67
N ASN A 270 5.43 -3.89 1.24
CA ASN A 270 4.40 -3.08 1.89
C ASN A 270 3.00 -3.60 1.51
N SER A 271 2.03 -3.48 2.40
CA SER A 271 0.61 -3.75 2.09
C SER A 271 -0.15 -2.45 1.90
N PHE A 272 -0.68 -2.23 0.69
CA PHE A 272 -1.63 -1.18 0.31
C PHE A 272 -2.96 -1.80 -0.18
N GLN A 273 -3.29 -2.98 0.34
CA GLN A 273 -4.49 -3.69 -0.11
C GLN A 273 -5.75 -2.92 0.26
N PHE A 274 -6.71 -2.87 -0.66
CA PHE A 274 -8.03 -2.23 -0.45
C PHE A 274 -7.95 -0.75 0.01
N THR A 275 -6.84 -0.06 -0.23
CA THR A 275 -6.69 1.35 0.13
C THR A 275 -7.36 2.26 -0.87
N ASN A 276 -7.88 3.39 -0.39
CA ASN A 276 -8.19 4.52 -1.26
C ASN A 276 -6.95 5.43 -1.37
N ILE A 277 -6.33 5.45 -2.54
CA ILE A 277 -5.09 6.19 -2.85
C ILE A 277 -5.34 7.39 -3.77
N THR A 278 -6.55 7.94 -3.78
CA THR A 278 -6.91 9.11 -4.61
C THR A 278 -5.95 10.27 -4.37
N ASP A 279 -5.40 10.84 -5.45
CA ASP A 279 -4.44 11.95 -5.43
C ASP A 279 -3.19 11.67 -4.56
N ALA A 280 -2.85 10.41 -4.30
CA ALA A 280 -1.63 10.04 -3.58
C ALA A 280 -0.38 10.19 -4.48
N ILE A 281 0.75 10.56 -3.87
CA ILE A 281 2.01 10.86 -4.56
C ILE A 281 3.06 9.80 -4.21
N PHE A 282 3.34 8.88 -5.12
CA PHE A 282 4.41 7.86 -5.03
C PHE A 282 5.62 8.20 -5.92
N ARG A 283 5.76 9.45 -6.36
CA ARG A 283 6.85 9.89 -7.22
C ARG A 283 8.21 9.51 -6.64
N GLN A 284 9.04 8.85 -7.44
CA GLN A 284 10.37 8.38 -7.05
C GLN A 284 10.40 7.48 -5.81
N ALA A 285 9.27 6.94 -5.37
CA ALA A 285 9.22 6.00 -4.27
C ALA A 285 9.83 4.66 -4.68
N ASN A 286 10.53 4.01 -3.76
CA ASN A 286 10.99 2.63 -3.91
C ASN A 286 10.14 1.73 -3.03
N VAL A 287 9.15 1.07 -3.64
CA VAL A 287 8.15 0.23 -2.97
C VAL A 287 8.04 -1.12 -3.69
N ILE A 288 9.20 -1.76 -3.91
CA ILE A 288 9.30 -3.06 -4.58
C ILE A 288 8.51 -4.15 -3.84
N GLN A 289 7.99 -5.11 -4.60
CA GLN A 289 7.25 -6.27 -4.07
C GLN A 289 6.08 -5.88 -3.15
N SER A 290 5.53 -4.68 -3.31
CA SER A 290 4.39 -4.21 -2.51
C SER A 290 3.08 -4.73 -3.08
N ASN A 291 2.08 -4.82 -2.22
CA ASN A 291 0.78 -5.35 -2.58
C ASN A 291 -0.28 -4.24 -2.61
N PHE A 292 -0.68 -3.82 -3.80
CA PHE A 292 -1.77 -2.88 -4.06
C PHE A 292 -3.09 -3.59 -4.41
N TYR A 293 -3.24 -4.89 -4.13
CA TYR A 293 -4.43 -5.65 -4.50
C TYR A 293 -5.73 -4.94 -4.12
N GLY A 294 -6.62 -4.76 -5.09
CA GLY A 294 -7.93 -4.12 -4.87
C GLY A 294 -7.88 -2.65 -4.45
N ALA A 295 -6.73 -1.98 -4.51
CA ALA A 295 -6.65 -0.54 -4.25
C ALA A 295 -7.43 0.25 -5.30
N GLU A 296 -7.99 1.38 -4.87
CA GLU A 296 -8.81 2.25 -5.72
C GLU A 296 -8.40 3.71 -5.60
N GLY A 297 -8.64 4.48 -6.65
CA GLY A 297 -8.50 5.94 -6.62
C GLY A 297 -8.31 6.54 -8.00
N ASN A 298 -8.20 7.86 -8.03
CA ASN A 298 -7.96 8.62 -9.24
C ASN A 298 -6.75 9.56 -9.10
N ARG A 299 -6.10 9.88 -10.22
CA ARG A 299 -4.97 10.83 -10.30
C ARG A 299 -3.79 10.51 -9.38
N ILE A 300 -3.46 9.21 -9.26
CA ILE A 300 -2.32 8.75 -8.48
C ILE A 300 -1.03 8.97 -9.28
N ASP A 301 0.03 9.44 -8.63
CA ASP A 301 1.31 9.69 -9.29
C ASP A 301 2.41 8.72 -8.83
N PHE A 302 2.66 7.68 -9.63
CA PHE A 302 3.77 6.73 -9.53
C PHE A 302 4.97 7.09 -10.44
N SER A 303 5.08 8.34 -10.92
CA SER A 303 6.15 8.70 -11.84
C SER A 303 7.53 8.39 -11.27
N LYS A 304 8.35 7.66 -12.04
CA LYS A 304 9.71 7.24 -11.66
C LYS A 304 9.78 6.37 -10.40
N ALA A 305 8.66 5.79 -9.98
CA ALA A 305 8.64 4.84 -8.86
C ALA A 305 9.30 3.51 -9.24
N ILE A 306 9.82 2.80 -8.23
CA ILE A 306 10.35 1.45 -8.35
C ILE A 306 9.34 0.49 -7.73
N LEU A 307 8.66 -0.27 -8.59
CA LEU A 307 7.51 -1.13 -8.32
C LEU A 307 7.76 -2.58 -8.76
N ASN A 308 9.02 -2.96 -8.97
CA ASN A 308 9.37 -4.30 -9.46
C ASN A 308 8.80 -5.40 -8.55
N GLY A 309 8.14 -6.38 -9.15
CA GLY A 309 7.52 -7.51 -8.43
C GLY A 309 6.26 -7.15 -7.63
N SER A 310 5.76 -5.91 -7.71
CA SER A 310 4.57 -5.49 -6.99
C SER A 310 3.28 -6.04 -7.60
N LYS A 311 2.26 -6.21 -6.76
CA LYS A 311 0.94 -6.71 -7.15
C LYS A 311 -0.04 -5.54 -7.27
N PHE A 312 -0.72 -5.46 -8.40
CA PHE A 312 -1.78 -4.50 -8.74
C PHE A 312 -3.01 -5.27 -9.25
N ASP A 313 -3.19 -6.54 -8.86
CA ASP A 313 -4.35 -7.30 -9.30
C ASP A 313 -5.64 -6.66 -8.75
N SER A 314 -6.68 -6.64 -9.57
CA SER A 314 -8.00 -6.08 -9.24
C SER A 314 -8.01 -4.61 -8.81
N VAL A 315 -6.96 -3.82 -9.09
CA VAL A 315 -6.98 -2.37 -8.82
C VAL A 315 -7.97 -1.64 -9.70
N LYS A 316 -8.50 -0.52 -9.22
CA LYS A 316 -9.36 0.39 -9.97
C LYS A 316 -8.79 1.79 -9.92
N LEU A 317 -7.92 2.09 -10.88
CA LEU A 317 -7.22 3.36 -10.97
C LEU A 317 -7.62 4.11 -12.24
N GLU A 318 -7.97 5.37 -12.08
CA GLU A 318 -8.30 6.27 -13.17
C GLU A 318 -7.29 7.41 -13.22
N GLU A 319 -6.79 7.77 -14.42
CA GLU A 319 -5.81 8.84 -14.58
C GLU A 319 -4.51 8.62 -13.76
N ALA A 320 -4.13 7.37 -13.54
CA ALA A 320 -2.90 7.05 -12.83
C ALA A 320 -1.67 7.31 -13.71
N ILE A 321 -0.60 7.84 -13.12
CA ILE A 321 0.63 8.22 -13.82
C ILE A 321 1.75 7.27 -13.40
N PHE A 322 2.27 6.50 -14.34
CA PHE A 322 3.40 5.56 -14.22
C PHE A 322 4.57 5.97 -15.12
N GLU A 323 4.69 7.27 -15.46
CA GLU A 323 5.73 7.77 -16.35
C GLU A 323 7.13 7.41 -15.85
N ASP A 324 7.94 6.78 -16.72
CA ASP A 324 9.28 6.29 -16.42
C ASP A 324 9.37 5.35 -15.19
N ALA A 325 8.25 4.73 -14.78
CA ALA A 325 8.24 3.83 -13.63
C ALA A 325 8.92 2.48 -13.95
N SER A 326 9.65 1.93 -12.99
CA SER A 326 10.22 0.58 -13.07
C SER A 326 9.21 -0.42 -12.51
N MET A 327 8.63 -1.25 -13.38
CA MET A 327 7.49 -2.12 -13.08
C MET A 327 7.70 -3.53 -13.66
N THR A 328 8.94 -4.03 -13.64
CA THR A 328 9.22 -5.38 -14.16
C THR A 328 8.62 -6.44 -13.24
N ARG A 329 8.11 -7.52 -13.84
CA ARG A 329 7.48 -8.64 -13.12
C ARG A 329 6.31 -8.24 -12.22
N VAL A 330 5.57 -7.20 -12.59
CA VAL A 330 4.33 -6.85 -11.88
C VAL A 330 3.18 -7.75 -12.32
N SER A 331 2.22 -7.93 -11.41
CA SER A 331 0.93 -8.54 -11.73
C SER A 331 -0.14 -7.46 -11.72
N MET A 332 -0.96 -7.36 -12.76
CA MET A 332 -2.10 -6.44 -12.86
C MET A 332 -3.37 -7.16 -13.29
N GLN A 333 -3.51 -8.45 -12.97
CA GLN A 333 -4.62 -9.26 -13.46
C GLN A 333 -5.95 -8.66 -13.03
N MET A 334 -6.90 -8.60 -13.96
CA MET A 334 -8.24 -8.04 -13.73
C MET A 334 -8.24 -6.57 -13.27
N ALA A 335 -7.15 -5.83 -13.49
CA ALA A 335 -7.09 -4.41 -13.14
C ALA A 335 -7.91 -3.54 -14.11
N GLN A 336 -8.32 -2.37 -13.62
CA GLN A 336 -8.94 -1.30 -14.39
C GLN A 336 -8.04 -0.07 -14.27
N LEU A 337 -7.37 0.28 -15.37
CA LEU A 337 -6.36 1.34 -15.47
C LEU A 337 -6.75 2.26 -16.62
N ILE A 338 -7.84 3.01 -16.43
CA ILE A 338 -8.44 3.84 -17.49
C ILE A 338 -7.74 5.20 -17.54
N ARG A 339 -7.50 5.74 -18.73
CA ARG A 339 -6.82 7.04 -18.95
C ARG A 339 -5.45 7.13 -18.26
N SER A 340 -4.77 6.00 -18.08
CA SER A 340 -3.52 5.96 -17.33
C SER A 340 -2.31 6.21 -18.22
N ASN A 341 -1.25 6.81 -17.68
CA ASN A 341 -0.05 7.18 -18.42
C ASN A 341 1.14 6.28 -18.03
N PHE A 342 1.51 5.36 -18.90
CA PHE A 342 2.66 4.46 -18.80
C PHE A 342 3.83 4.87 -19.73
N ARG A 343 3.90 6.13 -20.16
CA ARG A 343 4.97 6.59 -21.05
C ARG A 343 6.35 6.26 -20.47
N GLY A 344 7.19 5.57 -21.24
CA GLY A 344 8.54 5.17 -20.81
C GLY A 344 8.61 4.14 -19.69
N ALA A 345 7.47 3.59 -19.24
CA ALA A 345 7.44 2.61 -18.16
C ALA A 345 8.08 1.27 -18.57
N LEU A 346 8.72 0.61 -17.60
CA LEU A 346 9.38 -0.69 -17.80
C LEU A 346 8.50 -1.82 -17.23
N LEU A 347 7.70 -2.46 -18.06
CA LEU A 347 6.78 -3.55 -17.69
C LEU A 347 7.23 -4.93 -18.16
N GLY A 348 8.51 -5.16 -18.46
CA GLY A 348 8.96 -6.47 -18.96
C GLY A 348 8.69 -7.63 -17.98
N GLN A 349 8.39 -8.82 -18.53
CA GLN A 349 8.07 -10.06 -17.80
C GLN A 349 6.85 -9.94 -16.85
N SER A 350 5.89 -9.08 -17.17
CA SER A 350 4.72 -8.79 -16.33
C SER A 350 3.49 -9.57 -16.77
N THR A 351 2.56 -9.81 -15.85
CA THR A 351 1.28 -10.48 -16.13
C THR A 351 0.14 -9.46 -16.02
N LEU A 352 -0.48 -9.15 -17.15
CA LEU A 352 -1.48 -8.09 -17.31
C LEU A 352 -2.80 -8.64 -17.89
N SER A 353 -3.04 -9.95 -17.79
CA SER A 353 -4.22 -10.60 -18.37
C SER A 353 -5.53 -10.05 -17.81
N PHE A 354 -6.57 -9.98 -18.65
CA PHE A 354 -7.91 -9.49 -18.29
C PHE A 354 -7.96 -8.02 -17.83
N THR A 355 -6.88 -7.26 -18.08
CA THR A 355 -6.79 -5.84 -17.67
C THR A 355 -7.49 -4.94 -18.68
N THR A 356 -8.10 -3.86 -18.19
CA THR A 356 -8.64 -2.78 -19.01
C THR A 356 -7.71 -1.57 -18.97
N PHE A 357 -7.20 -1.13 -20.13
CA PHE A 357 -6.35 0.07 -20.24
C PHE A 357 -6.93 1.14 -21.18
N ASN A 358 -8.24 1.20 -21.33
CA ASN A 358 -8.88 2.14 -22.25
C ASN A 358 -8.35 3.58 -22.09
N GLU A 359 -8.12 4.24 -23.22
CA GLU A 359 -7.62 5.63 -23.32
C GLU A 359 -6.24 5.85 -22.67
N SER A 360 -5.46 4.79 -22.45
CA SER A 360 -4.13 4.89 -21.82
C SER A 360 -3.01 5.15 -22.80
N ASN A 361 -1.86 5.55 -22.26
CA ASN A 361 -0.66 5.88 -23.01
C ASN A 361 0.54 5.02 -22.60
N PHE A 362 1.02 4.17 -23.51
CA PHE A 362 2.20 3.32 -23.38
C PHE A 362 3.33 3.75 -24.32
N SER A 363 3.34 4.99 -24.81
CA SER A 363 4.37 5.44 -25.74
C SER A 363 5.78 5.28 -25.14
N ASN A 364 6.69 4.68 -25.90
CA ASN A 364 8.06 4.33 -25.47
C ASN A 364 8.15 3.36 -24.28
N ALA A 365 7.06 2.71 -23.87
CA ALA A 365 7.11 1.70 -22.81
C ALA A 365 7.79 0.41 -23.30
N ILE A 366 8.34 -0.36 -22.36
CA ILE A 366 8.95 -1.67 -22.63
C ILE A 366 8.12 -2.75 -21.94
N LEU A 367 7.47 -3.59 -22.73
CA LEU A 367 6.60 -4.69 -22.29
C LEU A 367 7.13 -6.06 -22.74
N ASP A 368 8.41 -6.17 -23.09
CA ASP A 368 8.98 -7.42 -23.59
C ASP A 368 8.74 -8.60 -22.63
N ASP A 369 8.42 -9.77 -23.20
CA ASP A 369 8.13 -11.01 -22.46
C ASP A 369 6.91 -10.95 -21.53
N SER A 370 6.02 -9.97 -21.70
CA SER A 370 4.82 -9.83 -20.87
C SER A 370 3.59 -10.52 -21.46
N ILE A 371 2.64 -10.84 -20.58
CA ILE A 371 1.39 -11.52 -20.93
C ILE A 371 0.23 -10.53 -20.82
N LEU A 372 -0.44 -10.26 -21.93
CA LEU A 372 -1.62 -9.40 -22.08
C LEU A 372 -2.79 -10.22 -22.67
N ALA A 373 -3.01 -11.44 -22.18
CA ALA A 373 -4.11 -12.27 -22.65
C ALA A 373 -5.47 -11.67 -22.25
N ALA A 374 -6.43 -11.66 -23.18
CA ALA A 374 -7.79 -11.16 -22.96
C ALA A 374 -7.87 -9.73 -22.38
N VAL A 375 -6.91 -8.86 -22.74
CA VAL A 375 -6.96 -7.44 -22.37
C VAL A 375 -8.03 -6.68 -23.13
N HIS A 376 -8.51 -5.58 -22.54
CA HIS A 376 -9.38 -4.61 -23.18
C HIS A 376 -8.62 -3.29 -23.38
N LEU A 377 -8.37 -2.97 -24.64
CA LEU A 377 -7.68 -1.79 -25.11
C LEU A 377 -8.59 -1.09 -26.13
N TYR A 378 -8.99 0.13 -25.80
CA TYR A 378 -9.74 1.02 -26.67
C TYR A 378 -9.03 2.36 -26.67
N ASN A 379 -8.78 2.96 -27.84
CA ASN A 379 -8.13 4.27 -27.97
C ASN A 379 -6.80 4.36 -27.19
N THR A 380 -6.03 3.28 -27.15
CA THR A 380 -4.77 3.20 -26.39
C THR A 380 -3.59 3.41 -27.33
N THR A 381 -2.58 4.18 -26.91
CA THR A 381 -1.35 4.37 -27.70
C THR A 381 -0.19 3.55 -27.16
N PHE A 382 0.56 2.94 -28.05
CA PHE A 382 1.79 2.17 -27.83
C PHE A 382 2.89 2.66 -28.79
N GLU A 383 2.82 3.91 -29.23
CA GLU A 383 3.78 4.46 -30.20
C GLU A 383 5.23 4.29 -29.72
N ASN A 384 6.10 3.73 -30.56
CA ASN A 384 7.50 3.41 -30.24
C ASN A 384 7.69 2.43 -29.05
N ALA A 385 6.64 1.72 -28.60
CA ALA A 385 6.78 0.74 -27.53
C ALA A 385 7.51 -0.52 -27.99
N SER A 386 8.24 -1.15 -27.06
CA SER A 386 8.81 -2.49 -27.25
C SER A 386 7.86 -3.52 -26.66
N MET A 387 7.39 -4.45 -27.47
CA MET A 387 6.44 -5.52 -27.11
C MET A 387 6.92 -6.85 -27.72
N ASN A 388 8.22 -7.12 -27.64
CA ASN A 388 8.80 -8.34 -28.19
C ASN A 388 8.39 -9.55 -27.34
N ARG A 389 8.09 -10.68 -27.98
CA ARG A 389 7.64 -11.92 -27.34
C ARG A 389 6.40 -11.71 -26.44
N ILE A 390 5.58 -10.72 -26.78
CA ILE A 390 4.34 -10.42 -26.05
C ILE A 390 3.24 -11.45 -26.36
N GLU A 391 2.45 -11.83 -25.36
CA GLU A 391 1.26 -12.66 -25.55
C GLU A 391 -0.02 -11.81 -25.49
N LEU A 392 -0.68 -11.59 -26.63
CA LEU A 392 -1.90 -10.78 -26.79
C LEU A 392 -3.13 -11.63 -27.14
N ALA A 393 -3.11 -12.91 -26.81
CA ALA A 393 -4.17 -13.85 -27.19
C ALA A 393 -5.55 -13.38 -26.70
N SER A 394 -6.55 -13.40 -27.59
CA SER A 394 -7.93 -12.98 -27.32
C SER A 394 -8.08 -11.53 -26.83
N GLY A 395 -7.07 -10.68 -26.99
CA GLY A 395 -7.16 -9.26 -26.63
C GLY A 395 -8.11 -8.50 -27.55
N LYS A 396 -8.79 -7.50 -27.01
CA LYS A 396 -9.54 -6.50 -27.77
C LYS A 396 -8.68 -5.25 -27.91
N LEU A 397 -8.19 -4.97 -29.10
CA LEU A 397 -7.28 -3.87 -29.42
C LEU A 397 -7.95 -2.98 -30.48
N PHE A 398 -9.01 -2.29 -30.07
CA PHE A 398 -9.79 -1.44 -30.97
C PHE A 398 -9.19 -0.05 -31.04
N ASN A 399 -8.99 0.48 -32.26
CA ASN A 399 -8.51 1.84 -32.51
C ASN A 399 -7.26 2.18 -31.68
N CYS A 400 -6.32 1.25 -31.61
CA CYS A 400 -5.06 1.42 -30.88
C CYS A 400 -3.96 1.90 -31.83
N ASN A 401 -3.07 2.75 -31.32
CA ASN A 401 -1.92 3.26 -32.09
C ASN A 401 -0.67 2.44 -31.73
N PHE A 402 -0.22 1.60 -32.65
CA PHE A 402 1.00 0.79 -32.56
C PHE A 402 2.10 1.27 -33.52
N ARG A 403 2.05 2.54 -33.96
CA ARG A 403 3.04 3.06 -34.90
C ARG A 403 4.45 2.90 -34.35
N ARG A 404 5.36 2.39 -35.18
CA ARG A 404 6.78 2.19 -34.86
C ARG A 404 7.04 1.27 -33.64
N ALA A 405 6.02 0.54 -33.17
CA ALA A 405 6.17 -0.43 -32.09
C ALA A 405 6.87 -1.71 -32.56
N SER A 406 7.56 -2.39 -31.65
CA SER A 406 8.25 -3.67 -31.92
C SER A 406 7.46 -4.84 -31.37
N PHE A 407 7.21 -5.87 -32.19
CA PHE A 407 6.45 -7.07 -31.86
C PHE A 407 7.19 -8.35 -32.27
N ILE A 408 8.53 -8.35 -32.19
CA ILE A 408 9.33 -9.49 -32.63
C ILE A 408 8.89 -10.73 -31.84
N GLU A 409 8.51 -11.81 -32.54
CA GLU A 409 8.04 -13.07 -31.93
C GLU A 409 6.79 -12.93 -31.04
N ALA A 410 5.96 -11.89 -31.26
CA ALA A 410 4.69 -11.67 -30.57
C ALA A 410 3.59 -12.68 -30.98
N ARG A 411 2.60 -12.91 -30.10
CA ARG A 411 1.45 -13.80 -30.34
C ARG A 411 0.12 -13.04 -30.24
N PHE A 412 -0.64 -13.00 -31.33
CA PHE A 412 -1.92 -12.29 -31.48
C PHE A 412 -3.13 -13.22 -31.68
N ALA A 413 -3.03 -14.49 -31.30
CA ALA A 413 -4.08 -15.48 -31.55
C ALA A 413 -5.46 -14.98 -31.09
N ILE A 414 -6.43 -14.90 -32.02
CA ILE A 414 -7.83 -14.48 -31.73
C ILE A 414 -7.94 -13.02 -31.24
N ALA A 415 -6.91 -12.20 -31.46
CA ALA A 415 -6.98 -10.78 -31.12
C ALA A 415 -7.88 -10.02 -32.10
N ASP A 416 -8.65 -9.06 -31.59
CA ASP A 416 -9.36 -8.07 -32.40
C ASP A 416 -8.48 -6.83 -32.58
N LEU A 417 -8.04 -6.57 -33.80
CA LEU A 417 -7.15 -5.47 -34.18
C LEU A 417 -7.89 -4.37 -34.96
N THR A 418 -9.22 -4.37 -34.93
CA THR A 418 -10.06 -3.46 -35.72
C THR A 418 -9.65 -2.00 -35.50
N GLU A 419 -9.51 -1.24 -36.59
CA GLU A 419 -9.15 0.19 -36.61
C GLU A 419 -7.78 0.52 -35.98
N SER A 420 -6.94 -0.46 -35.66
CA SER A 420 -5.62 -0.21 -35.08
C SER A 420 -4.55 0.12 -36.12
N ASP A 421 -3.62 1.00 -35.77
CA ASP A 421 -2.54 1.48 -36.67
C ASP A 421 -1.20 0.84 -36.33
N PHE A 422 -0.70 -0.01 -37.22
CA PHE A 422 0.60 -0.69 -37.14
C PHE A 422 1.66 -0.08 -38.07
N SER A 423 1.46 1.12 -38.61
CA SER A 423 2.41 1.73 -39.56
C SER A 423 3.83 1.78 -38.99
N GLU A 424 4.82 1.40 -39.80
CA GLU A 424 6.25 1.36 -39.40
C GLU A 424 6.55 0.40 -38.22
N SER A 425 5.61 -0.45 -37.79
CA SER A 425 5.86 -1.43 -36.73
C SER A 425 6.67 -2.64 -37.22
N ASN A 426 7.34 -3.31 -36.29
CA ASN A 426 8.13 -4.52 -36.58
C ASN A 426 7.39 -5.78 -36.12
N LEU A 427 6.78 -6.51 -37.05
CA LEU A 427 6.04 -7.76 -36.82
C LEU A 427 6.88 -9.03 -37.14
N ASN A 428 8.21 -8.95 -37.08
CA ASN A 428 9.06 -10.07 -37.48
C ASN A 428 8.80 -11.31 -36.61
N LYS A 429 8.51 -12.46 -37.26
CA LYS A 429 8.14 -13.74 -36.63
C LYS A 429 6.92 -13.67 -35.69
N SER A 430 6.06 -12.65 -35.80
CA SER A 430 4.82 -12.62 -35.01
C SER A 430 3.82 -13.66 -35.52
N ILE A 431 3.03 -14.23 -34.61
CA ILE A 431 2.04 -15.29 -34.87
C ILE A 431 0.64 -14.72 -34.68
N PHE A 432 -0.22 -14.79 -35.70
CA PHE A 432 -1.59 -14.24 -35.66
C PHE A 432 -2.70 -15.30 -35.52
N LEU A 433 -2.40 -16.56 -35.78
CA LEU A 433 -3.37 -17.66 -35.74
C LEU A 433 -2.81 -18.81 -34.90
N LEU A 434 -3.68 -19.51 -34.18
CA LEU A 434 -3.36 -20.82 -33.63
C LEU A 434 -3.36 -21.85 -34.76
N GLU A 435 -2.34 -22.69 -34.82
CA GLU A 435 -2.36 -23.86 -35.71
C GLU A 435 -3.65 -24.67 -35.45
N ASN A 436 -4.44 -24.88 -36.50
CA ASN A 436 -5.76 -25.56 -36.52
C ASN A 436 -7.02 -24.70 -36.25
N GLN A 437 -6.94 -23.37 -36.18
CA GLN A 437 -8.14 -22.49 -36.03
C GLN A 437 -8.40 -21.61 -37.27
N LEU A 438 -8.57 -22.23 -38.44
CA LEU A 438 -8.90 -21.53 -39.71
C LEU A 438 -10.29 -20.85 -39.71
N ASN A 439 -11.15 -21.14 -38.72
CA ASN A 439 -12.53 -20.65 -38.65
C ASN A 439 -12.80 -19.65 -37.52
N GLN A 440 -11.78 -19.21 -36.77
CA GLN A 440 -11.97 -18.22 -35.72
C GLN A 440 -11.90 -16.79 -36.28
N VAL A 441 -12.77 -15.93 -35.73
CA VAL A 441 -12.94 -14.53 -36.16
C VAL A 441 -11.75 -13.71 -35.70
N PHE A 442 -10.70 -13.65 -36.52
CA PHE A 442 -9.64 -12.66 -36.42
C PHE A 442 -10.07 -11.43 -37.22
N SER A 443 -10.14 -10.25 -36.58
CA SER A 443 -10.56 -9.01 -37.23
C SER A 443 -9.40 -8.04 -37.35
N ILE A 444 -9.17 -7.57 -38.58
CA ILE A 444 -8.21 -6.51 -38.93
C ILE A 444 -8.91 -5.42 -39.74
N SER A 445 -10.24 -5.32 -39.66
CA SER A 445 -11.00 -4.37 -40.46
C SER A 445 -10.51 -2.96 -40.19
N LYS A 446 -10.11 -2.26 -41.26
CA LYS A 446 -9.59 -0.90 -41.24
C LYS A 446 -8.29 -0.72 -40.43
N ALA A 447 -7.65 -1.81 -39.99
CA ALA A 447 -6.32 -1.70 -39.40
C ALA A 447 -5.33 -1.17 -40.44
N ILE A 448 -4.39 -0.32 -40.06
CA ILE A 448 -3.29 0.10 -40.95
C ILE A 448 -2.12 -0.85 -40.70
N LEU A 449 -1.60 -1.50 -41.74
CA LEU A 449 -0.50 -2.47 -41.65
C LEU A 449 0.87 -1.77 -41.68
N PRO A 450 2.00 -2.46 -41.39
CA PRO A 450 3.32 -1.84 -41.34
C PRO A 450 3.75 -1.06 -42.60
N ASP A 451 3.28 -1.49 -43.76
CA ASP A 451 3.54 -0.86 -45.07
C ASP A 451 2.56 0.29 -45.40
N GLY A 452 1.63 0.61 -44.51
CA GLY A 452 0.59 1.62 -44.67
C GLY A 452 -0.68 1.14 -45.38
N SER A 453 -0.77 -0.14 -45.77
CA SER A 453 -1.98 -0.69 -46.40
C SER A 453 -3.12 -0.87 -45.38
N ILE A 454 -4.37 -0.81 -45.85
CA ILE A 454 -5.55 -0.95 -44.98
C ILE A 454 -6.06 -2.40 -44.99
N GLY A 455 -6.11 -3.01 -43.81
CA GLY A 455 -6.69 -4.32 -43.56
C GLY A 455 -8.17 -4.39 -43.93
N LYS A 456 -8.53 -5.44 -44.68
CA LYS A 456 -9.92 -5.71 -45.11
C LYS A 456 -10.36 -7.03 -44.50
N ASN A 457 -11.54 -7.07 -43.87
CA ASN A 457 -12.16 -8.31 -43.38
C ASN A 457 -12.63 -9.29 -44.49
N LYS A 458 -12.20 -9.08 -45.74
CA LYS A 458 -12.49 -10.02 -46.85
C LYS A 458 -11.37 -11.07 -46.91
N ASN A 459 -11.74 -12.29 -46.51
CA ASN A 459 -11.06 -13.58 -46.70
C ASN A 459 -10.00 -13.98 -45.65
N LEU A 460 -10.45 -14.65 -44.58
CA LEU A 460 -9.69 -15.76 -43.98
C LEU A 460 -10.22 -17.13 -44.42
N ILE A 461 -11.01 -17.20 -45.50
CA ILE A 461 -11.33 -18.44 -46.20
C ILE A 461 -11.19 -18.19 -47.70
N ARG A 462 -10.03 -18.53 -48.28
CA ARG A 462 -9.89 -19.36 -49.49
C ARG A 462 -8.43 -19.41 -49.93
N ASN A 463 -7.93 -20.64 -50.08
CA ASN A 463 -6.83 -20.96 -50.98
C ASN A 463 -6.96 -20.21 -52.31
N GLY A 464 -5.86 -19.62 -52.77
CA GLY A 464 -5.71 -19.10 -54.13
C GLY A 464 -5.59 -17.58 -54.20
N ASN A 465 -4.35 -17.10 -54.36
CA ASN A 465 -3.99 -15.79 -54.93
C ASN A 465 -4.72 -15.62 -56.29
N PRO A 466 -5.13 -14.40 -56.74
CA PRO A 466 -4.19 -13.32 -57.07
C PRO A 466 -4.72 -11.89 -56.83
N ALA A 467 -3.94 -11.03 -56.15
CA ALA A 467 -3.79 -9.59 -56.47
C ALA A 467 -3.12 -8.82 -55.29
N CYS A 468 -1.83 -9.09 -55.07
CA CYS A 468 -0.89 -8.12 -54.52
C CYS A 468 0.47 -8.38 -55.21
N ASP A 469 1.08 -7.30 -55.69
CA ASP A 469 2.23 -7.22 -56.57
C ASP A 469 3.49 -7.97 -56.08
N GLU A 470 4.22 -8.56 -57.03
CA GLU A 470 5.30 -9.55 -56.85
C GLU A 470 6.67 -8.94 -56.42
N SER A 471 6.71 -7.91 -55.56
CA SER A 471 7.99 -7.33 -55.07
C SER A 471 8.20 -7.28 -53.56
N MET A 472 7.29 -7.82 -52.75
CA MET A 472 7.53 -8.14 -51.34
C MET A 472 7.05 -9.54 -51.00
N THR A 473 7.74 -10.54 -51.53
CA THR A 473 7.71 -11.91 -51.01
C THR A 473 8.38 -11.95 -49.64
N MET A 474 7.63 -11.68 -48.57
CA MET A 474 7.99 -12.20 -47.24
C MET A 474 7.73 -13.71 -47.25
N ASN A 475 8.83 -14.44 -47.35
CA ASN A 475 8.88 -15.88 -47.54
C ASN A 475 8.48 -16.62 -46.26
N ILE A 476 7.18 -16.83 -46.03
CA ILE A 476 6.66 -17.59 -44.86
C ILE A 476 6.92 -19.10 -45.02
N SER A 477 7.39 -19.58 -46.18
CA SER A 477 7.70 -21.00 -46.40
C SER A 477 8.96 -21.51 -45.68
N GLN A 478 9.71 -20.63 -45.00
CA GLN A 478 10.84 -21.02 -44.13
C GLN A 478 10.50 -21.07 -42.64
N TRP A 479 9.25 -20.76 -42.23
CA TRP A 479 8.88 -20.61 -40.81
C TRP A 479 7.89 -21.67 -40.28
N ALA A 480 7.60 -22.72 -41.07
CA ALA A 480 6.92 -23.91 -40.55
C ALA A 480 7.98 -24.90 -40.05
N VAL A 481 8.29 -24.87 -38.75
CA VAL A 481 8.78 -26.07 -38.06
C VAL A 481 7.54 -26.88 -37.70
N PRO A 482 7.35 -28.10 -38.24
CA PRO A 482 6.17 -28.89 -37.95
C PRO A 482 6.26 -29.40 -36.51
N VAL A 483 5.38 -28.94 -35.62
CA VAL A 483 5.21 -29.55 -34.29
C VAL A 483 3.77 -30.02 -34.16
N GLN A 484 3.62 -31.31 -33.84
CA GLN A 484 2.34 -32.01 -33.76
C GLN A 484 1.44 -31.45 -32.64
N GLY A 485 0.22 -31.03 -33.03
CA GLY A 485 -1.06 -31.14 -32.32
C GLY A 485 -1.17 -30.67 -30.87
N SER A 486 -2.06 -29.70 -30.59
CA SER A 486 -2.57 -29.46 -29.23
C SER A 486 -4.00 -28.91 -29.24
N ILE A 487 -4.87 -29.55 -28.45
CA ILE A 487 -6.25 -29.14 -28.11
C ILE A 487 -6.19 -28.31 -26.81
N ILE A 488 -6.94 -27.20 -26.74
CA ILE A 488 -7.02 -26.32 -25.56
C ILE A 488 -8.05 -26.87 -24.57
N ILE A 489 -7.64 -27.06 -23.30
CA ILE A 489 -8.47 -27.47 -22.16
C ILE A 489 -8.49 -26.31 -21.16
N VAL A 490 -9.67 -25.88 -20.73
CA VAL A 490 -9.83 -24.87 -19.67
C VAL A 490 -10.16 -25.59 -18.35
N PRO A 491 -9.26 -25.64 -17.36
CA PRO A 491 -9.59 -26.24 -16.07
C PRO A 491 -10.47 -25.27 -15.27
N LYS A 492 -11.61 -25.76 -14.77
CA LYS A 492 -12.39 -25.08 -13.73
C LYS A 492 -12.01 -25.70 -12.38
N VAL A 493 -11.28 -24.96 -11.55
CA VAL A 493 -11.00 -25.36 -10.17
C VAL A 493 -12.20 -24.93 -9.33
N ASN A 494 -13.01 -25.88 -8.89
CA ASN A 494 -14.02 -25.62 -7.87
C ASN A 494 -13.37 -25.70 -6.48
N ASP A 495 -13.75 -24.76 -5.61
CA ASP A 495 -13.31 -24.65 -4.23
C ASP A 495 -13.50 -25.95 -3.43
N GLY A 496 -12.40 -26.46 -2.87
CA GLY A 496 -12.42 -27.60 -1.96
C GLY A 496 -11.06 -28.29 -1.87
N ASN A 497 -10.32 -27.99 -0.79
CA ASN A 497 -9.00 -28.52 -0.46
C ASN A 497 -8.76 -29.99 -0.87
N CYS A 498 -7.72 -30.23 -1.68
CA CYS A 498 -6.68 -31.24 -1.43
C CYS A 498 -5.45 -30.96 -2.30
N VAL A 499 -4.31 -30.75 -1.65
CA VAL A 499 -2.98 -30.60 -2.27
C VAL A 499 -2.53 -31.96 -2.78
N PHE A 500 -2.44 -32.14 -4.09
CA PHE A 500 -1.49 -33.06 -4.71
C PHE A 500 -0.86 -32.41 -5.94
N GLN A 501 0.45 -32.28 -5.87
CA GLN A 501 1.32 -31.66 -6.85
C GLN A 501 1.47 -32.59 -8.07
N ALA A 502 0.46 -32.61 -8.95
CA ALA A 502 0.60 -33.14 -10.30
C ALA A 502 0.73 -31.94 -11.24
N THR A 503 1.87 -31.83 -11.92
CA THR A 503 2.11 -30.82 -12.94
C THR A 503 0.97 -30.86 -13.96
N THR A 504 0.42 -29.70 -14.29
CA THR A 504 -0.70 -29.50 -15.23
C THR A 504 -0.53 -30.30 -16.54
N SER A 505 0.71 -30.59 -16.95
CA SER A 505 1.06 -31.43 -18.10
C SER A 505 0.41 -32.83 -18.13
N ASN A 506 0.30 -33.53 -17.00
CA ASN A 506 -0.15 -34.94 -17.00
C ASN A 506 -1.67 -35.07 -17.16
N ILE A 507 -2.43 -34.14 -16.60
CA ILE A 507 -3.89 -34.07 -16.78
C ILE A 507 -4.23 -33.65 -18.20
N THR A 508 -3.48 -32.71 -18.79
CA THR A 508 -3.65 -32.30 -20.20
C THR A 508 -3.44 -33.49 -21.15
N HIS A 509 -2.41 -34.31 -20.93
CA HIS A 509 -2.15 -35.51 -21.74
C HIS A 509 -3.25 -36.58 -21.63
N LEU A 510 -3.80 -36.79 -20.43
CA LEU A 510 -4.85 -37.79 -20.22
C LEU A 510 -6.17 -37.37 -20.91
N ILE A 511 -6.54 -36.08 -20.82
CA ILE A 511 -7.77 -35.54 -21.42
C ILE A 511 -7.65 -35.45 -22.96
N GLN A 512 -6.45 -35.19 -23.49
CA GLN A 512 -6.19 -35.24 -24.95
C GLN A 512 -6.39 -36.64 -25.57
N SER A 513 -6.43 -37.71 -24.76
CA SER A 513 -6.65 -39.09 -25.24
C SER A 513 -8.13 -39.47 -25.42
N VAL A 514 -9.07 -38.61 -25.01
CA VAL A 514 -10.50 -38.89 -25.13
C VAL A 514 -10.98 -38.66 -26.57
N ASP A 515 -11.19 -39.76 -27.30
CA ASP A 515 -11.70 -39.71 -28.68
C ASP A 515 -13.20 -39.34 -28.71
N VAL A 516 -13.48 -38.05 -28.90
CA VAL A 516 -14.84 -37.51 -29.09
C VAL A 516 -15.31 -37.52 -30.56
N SER A 517 -14.50 -38.04 -31.49
CA SER A 517 -14.79 -37.98 -32.93
C SER A 517 -16.08 -38.74 -33.31
N HIS A 518 -16.47 -39.75 -32.53
CA HIS A 518 -17.71 -40.50 -32.73
C HIS A 518 -18.97 -39.66 -32.43
N TYR A 519 -18.92 -38.75 -31.46
CA TYR A 519 -20.03 -37.85 -31.10
C TYR A 519 -20.20 -36.74 -32.14
N VAL A 520 -19.08 -36.12 -32.56
CA VAL A 520 -19.08 -35.06 -33.59
C VAL A 520 -19.62 -35.60 -34.93
N LYS A 521 -19.28 -36.84 -35.31
CA LYS A 521 -19.81 -37.47 -36.54
C LYS A 521 -21.31 -37.77 -36.48
N ARG A 522 -21.87 -38.07 -35.31
CA ARG A 522 -23.32 -38.31 -35.15
C ARG A 522 -24.14 -37.03 -35.13
N MET A 523 -23.54 -35.89 -34.78
CA MET A 523 -24.23 -34.60 -34.64
C MET A 523 -24.10 -33.68 -35.87
N MET A 524 -23.65 -34.20 -37.04
CA MET A 524 -23.40 -33.44 -38.28
C MET A 524 -24.60 -32.64 -38.85
N ASN A 525 -25.77 -32.63 -38.21
CA ASN A 525 -26.95 -31.84 -38.58
C ASN A 525 -27.40 -30.84 -37.49
N ALA A 526 -26.62 -30.60 -36.43
CA ALA A 526 -26.96 -29.62 -35.39
C ALA A 526 -25.97 -28.44 -35.39
N ASP A 527 -26.48 -27.22 -35.13
CA ASP A 527 -25.75 -25.95 -34.97
C ASP A 527 -24.80 -25.97 -33.75
N LEU A 528 -23.82 -26.88 -33.74
CA LEU A 528 -22.85 -27.02 -32.66
C LEU A 528 -21.75 -25.96 -32.78
N THR A 529 -21.61 -25.11 -31.76
CA THR A 529 -20.67 -23.97 -31.77
C THR A 529 -19.46 -24.21 -30.86
N TYR A 530 -19.67 -24.78 -29.68
CA TYR A 530 -18.57 -25.19 -28.80
C TYR A 530 -18.97 -26.37 -27.91
N VAL A 531 -17.97 -27.07 -27.40
CA VAL A 531 -18.13 -28.17 -26.46
C VAL A 531 -17.40 -27.80 -25.17
N LEU A 532 -18.15 -27.74 -24.08
CA LEU A 532 -17.60 -27.55 -22.74
C LEU A 532 -17.27 -28.93 -22.16
N LEU A 533 -16.03 -29.07 -21.69
CA LEU A 533 -15.53 -30.30 -21.10
C LEU A 533 -15.34 -30.05 -19.61
N GLU A 534 -16.28 -30.54 -18.81
CA GLU A 534 -16.24 -30.44 -17.35
C GLU A 534 -15.67 -31.76 -16.80
N ALA A 535 -14.59 -31.69 -16.04
CA ALA A 535 -13.98 -32.88 -15.43
C ALA A 535 -14.13 -32.80 -13.91
N ASP A 536 -14.91 -33.71 -13.34
CA ASP A 536 -15.02 -33.90 -11.90
C ASP A 536 -14.08 -35.02 -11.46
N ILE A 537 -13.08 -34.67 -10.65
CA ILE A 537 -12.12 -35.61 -10.10
C ILE A 537 -12.68 -36.13 -8.76
N ILE A 538 -13.11 -37.39 -8.74
CA ILE A 538 -13.64 -38.03 -7.53
C ILE A 538 -12.72 -39.20 -7.16
N THR A 539 -11.89 -39.01 -6.12
CA THR A 539 -10.95 -40.02 -5.59
C THR A 539 -10.00 -40.60 -6.65
N ASN A 540 -10.33 -41.75 -7.24
CA ASN A 540 -9.55 -42.46 -8.28
C ASN A 540 -10.24 -42.50 -9.66
N ASN A 541 -11.37 -41.80 -9.83
CA ASN A 541 -12.09 -41.73 -11.10
C ASN A 541 -12.19 -40.27 -11.57
N ILE A 542 -12.02 -40.07 -12.87
CA ILE A 542 -12.29 -38.79 -13.53
C ILE A 542 -13.61 -38.96 -14.28
N ASN A 543 -14.64 -38.26 -13.83
CA ASN A 543 -15.89 -38.16 -14.57
C ASN A 543 -15.79 -36.97 -15.51
N ILE A 544 -15.78 -37.23 -16.81
CA ILE A 544 -15.75 -36.20 -17.85
C ILE A 544 -17.17 -36.02 -18.36
N ASN A 545 -17.73 -34.84 -18.11
CA ASN A 545 -19.00 -34.43 -18.65
C ASN A 545 -18.77 -33.55 -19.89
N LEU A 546 -19.33 -33.99 -21.02
CA LEU A 546 -19.28 -33.28 -22.29
C LEU A 546 -20.61 -32.58 -22.52
N ARG A 547 -20.59 -31.25 -22.53
CA ARG A 547 -21.74 -30.41 -22.82
C ARG A 547 -21.57 -29.69 -24.14
N PHE A 548 -22.55 -29.83 -25.01
CA PHE A 548 -22.52 -29.35 -26.39
C PHE A 548 -23.45 -28.15 -26.50
N PHE A 549 -22.96 -26.99 -26.98
CA PHE A 549 -23.73 -25.75 -27.02
C PHE A 549 -23.85 -25.18 -28.43
N ASN A 550 -24.97 -24.49 -28.70
CA ASN A 550 -25.20 -23.80 -29.97
C ASN A 550 -24.73 -22.34 -29.96
N SER A 551 -24.93 -21.64 -31.07
CA SER A 551 -24.48 -20.26 -31.26
C SER A 551 -25.21 -19.23 -30.41
N THR A 552 -26.24 -19.65 -29.67
CA THR A 552 -27.01 -18.83 -28.72
C THR A 552 -26.85 -19.32 -27.28
N ASP A 553 -25.79 -20.08 -26.97
CA ASP A 553 -25.49 -20.67 -25.64
C ASP A 553 -26.54 -21.66 -25.09
N ASN A 554 -27.38 -22.24 -25.95
CA ASN A 554 -28.30 -23.30 -25.53
C ASN A 554 -27.60 -24.66 -25.55
N LEU A 555 -27.76 -25.42 -24.47
CA LEU A 555 -27.29 -26.79 -24.37
C LEU A 555 -28.06 -27.68 -25.37
N ILE A 556 -27.35 -28.23 -26.35
CA ILE A 556 -27.86 -29.11 -27.38
C ILE A 556 -27.83 -30.57 -26.90
N HIS A 557 -26.77 -30.96 -26.19
CA HIS A 557 -26.54 -32.33 -25.76
C HIS A 557 -25.63 -32.37 -24.52
N GLU A 558 -25.81 -33.38 -23.66
CA GLU A 558 -24.94 -33.65 -22.50
C GLU A 558 -24.62 -35.15 -22.44
N GLY A 559 -23.36 -35.50 -22.20
CA GLY A 559 -22.91 -36.89 -22.12
C GLY A 559 -21.83 -37.08 -21.06
N ILE A 560 -22.08 -38.00 -20.11
CA ILE A 560 -21.17 -38.29 -19.02
C ILE A 560 -20.32 -39.52 -19.36
N HIS A 561 -18.99 -39.38 -19.27
CA HIS A 561 -18.02 -40.43 -19.42
C HIS A 561 -17.25 -40.66 -18.12
N ASN A 562 -17.31 -41.87 -17.59
CA ASN A 562 -16.50 -42.26 -16.44
C ASN A 562 -15.18 -42.85 -16.93
N LEU A 563 -14.08 -42.13 -16.71
CA LEU A 563 -12.73 -42.63 -16.90
C LEU A 563 -12.22 -43.17 -15.56
N VAL A 564 -12.07 -44.49 -15.48
CA VAL A 564 -11.40 -45.15 -14.35
C VAL A 564 -9.90 -45.03 -14.60
N VAL A 565 -9.22 -44.22 -13.78
CA VAL A 565 -7.77 -44.04 -13.89
C VAL A 565 -7.13 -44.87 -12.78
N SER A 566 -6.55 -46.01 -13.12
CA SER A 566 -5.68 -46.74 -12.18
C SER A 566 -4.35 -46.01 -12.10
N PHE A 567 -4.05 -45.40 -10.95
CA PHE A 567 -2.77 -44.79 -10.66
C PHE A 567 -1.62 -45.80 -10.62
#